data_AF-A0A6N8EC64-F1
#
_entry.id   AF-A0A6N8EC64-F1
#
_cell.length_a   1.000
_cell.length_b   1.000
_cell.length_c   1.000
_cell.angle_alpha   90.00
_cell.angle_beta   90.00
_cell.angle_gamma   90.00
#
_symmetry.space_group_name_H-M   'P 1'
#
loop_
_entity.id
_entity.type
_entity.pdbx_description
1 polymer ?
#
loop_
_entity_poly.entity_id
_entity_poly.type
_entity_poly.pdbx_seq_one_letter_code
_entity_poly.pdbx_strand_id
1 'polypeptide(L)'
;MAKLSSASDWSESELRAEGFAANPTTLGALQLACRFTDAEAAAACCVSVRTWRRWRATGQPDPTAVRLLAILAGFVPWAGWDGWEVHNGLLFPPGYRRGGIPPGEFFALVFYRQQVSEYQQLNARLKAKLEALEAKHAASAPSVDPAFCSQLQALAVQVQTLGGELATLGARLECPRHG
;
A
#
# COMPACT_ATOMS: atom_id res chain seq x y z
N MET A 1 -37.52 -6.49 -27.65
CA MET A 1 -36.18 -7.12 -27.61
C MET A 1 -35.25 -6.16 -26.91
N ALA A 2 -34.88 -6.43 -25.67
CA ALA A 2 -33.91 -5.60 -24.94
C ALA A 2 -32.55 -5.76 -25.63
N LYS A 3 -31.97 -4.66 -26.11
CA LYS A 3 -30.59 -4.63 -26.60
C LYS A 3 -29.71 -5.15 -25.45
N LEU A 4 -28.92 -6.19 -25.72
CA LEU A 4 -27.83 -6.60 -24.84
C LEU A 4 -26.97 -5.34 -24.61
N SER A 5 -27.03 -4.79 -23.38
CA SER A 5 -26.21 -3.67 -22.95
C SER A 5 -24.78 -3.95 -23.39
N SER A 6 -24.23 -3.05 -24.20
CA SER A 6 -22.81 -3.09 -24.52
C SER A 6 -22.05 -3.14 -23.21
N ALA A 7 -20.99 -3.95 -23.12
CA ALA A 7 -20.15 -4.12 -21.93
C ALA A 7 -19.54 -2.80 -21.35
N SER A 8 -19.88 -1.64 -21.91
CA SER A 8 -19.43 -0.28 -21.58
C SER A 8 -20.12 0.36 -20.37
N ASP A 9 -21.25 -0.14 -19.87
CA ASP A 9 -22.06 0.59 -18.87
C ASP A 9 -21.86 0.11 -17.42
N TRP A 10 -21.26 -1.07 -17.22
CA TRP A 10 -21.14 -1.69 -15.90
C TRP A 10 -19.72 -1.53 -15.36
N SER A 11 -19.57 -1.17 -14.08
CA SER A 11 -18.30 -1.43 -13.41
C SER A 11 -18.06 -2.95 -13.29
N GLU A 12 -16.80 -3.38 -13.20
CA GLU A 12 -16.48 -4.82 -13.09
C GLU A 12 -17.17 -5.48 -11.87
N SER A 13 -17.25 -4.76 -10.76
CA SER A 13 -17.86 -5.26 -9.52
C SER A 13 -19.38 -5.39 -9.66
N GLU A 14 -20.05 -4.40 -10.26
CA GLU A 14 -21.49 -4.44 -10.52
C GLU A 14 -21.84 -5.56 -11.50
N LEU A 15 -21.07 -5.72 -12.58
CA LEU A 15 -21.28 -6.79 -13.56
C LEU A 15 -21.28 -8.18 -12.90
N ARG A 16 -20.31 -8.41 -12.01
CA ARG A 16 -20.18 -9.67 -11.28
C ARG A 16 -21.32 -9.88 -10.28
N ALA A 17 -21.68 -8.84 -9.53
CA ALA A 17 -22.79 -8.90 -8.57
C ALA A 17 -24.13 -9.20 -9.25
N GLU A 18 -24.42 -8.53 -10.37
CA GLU A 18 -25.63 -8.71 -11.16
C GLU A 18 -25.67 -10.07 -11.88
N GLY A 19 -24.51 -10.51 -12.35
CA GLY A 19 -24.33 -11.88 -12.84
C GLY A 19 -24.70 -12.92 -11.79
N PHE A 20 -24.26 -12.73 -10.55
CA PHE A 20 -24.60 -13.61 -9.45
C PHE A 20 -26.09 -13.50 -9.03
N ALA A 21 -26.71 -12.33 -9.20
CA ALA A 21 -28.16 -12.17 -9.10
C ALA A 21 -28.93 -12.86 -10.26
N ALA A 22 -28.23 -13.51 -11.19
CA ALA A 22 -28.74 -14.18 -12.37
C ALA A 22 -29.41 -13.24 -13.39
N ASN A 23 -28.91 -12.01 -13.51
CA ASN A 23 -29.38 -11.09 -14.52
C ASN A 23 -28.95 -11.56 -15.93
N PRO A 24 -29.89 -11.93 -16.83
CA PRO A 24 -29.56 -12.55 -18.11
C PRO A 24 -28.83 -11.61 -19.08
N THR A 25 -28.92 -10.28 -18.89
CA THR A 25 -28.23 -9.32 -19.77
C THR A 25 -26.72 -9.32 -19.57
N THR A 26 -26.24 -9.87 -18.45
CA THR A 26 -24.81 -9.91 -18.10
C THR A 26 -24.03 -11.01 -18.82
N LEU A 27 -24.72 -12.00 -19.43
CA LEU A 27 -24.10 -13.21 -20.00
C LEU A 27 -22.91 -12.91 -20.93
N GLY A 28 -23.08 -11.99 -21.88
CA GLY A 28 -22.04 -11.64 -22.84
C GLY A 28 -20.87 -10.89 -22.21
N ALA A 29 -21.15 -9.99 -21.25
CA ALA A 29 -20.12 -9.24 -20.55
C ALA A 29 -19.33 -10.13 -19.58
N LEU A 30 -19.97 -11.07 -18.90
CA LEU A 30 -19.31 -12.07 -18.05
C LEU A 30 -18.41 -13.01 -18.85
N GLN A 31 -18.84 -13.44 -20.03
CA GLN A 31 -18.00 -14.23 -20.94
C GLN A 31 -16.70 -13.49 -21.27
N LEU A 32 -16.79 -12.19 -21.57
CA LEU A 32 -15.64 -11.33 -21.84
C LEU A 32 -14.75 -11.16 -20.61
N ALA A 33 -15.35 -10.98 -19.42
CA ALA A 33 -14.62 -10.89 -18.16
C ALA A 33 -13.84 -12.18 -17.85
N CYS A 34 -14.42 -13.34 -18.16
CA CYS A 34 -13.74 -14.65 -18.07
C CYS A 34 -12.69 -14.86 -19.18
N ARG A 35 -12.66 -14.01 -20.21
CA ARG A 35 -11.87 -14.16 -21.43
C ARG A 35 -12.13 -15.48 -22.16
N PHE A 36 -13.38 -15.96 -22.11
CA PHE A 36 -13.77 -17.22 -22.76
C PHE A 36 -14.27 -17.01 -24.18
N THR A 37 -13.86 -17.89 -25.07
CA THR A 37 -14.55 -18.15 -26.33
C THR A 37 -15.93 -18.78 -26.08
N ASP A 38 -16.80 -18.80 -27.08
CA ASP A 38 -18.12 -19.46 -26.96
C ASP A 38 -18.00 -20.96 -26.62
N ALA A 39 -16.93 -21.62 -27.09
CA ALA A 39 -16.70 -23.04 -26.82
C ALA A 39 -16.24 -23.25 -25.37
N GLU A 40 -15.33 -22.43 -24.86
CA GLU A 40 -14.86 -22.49 -23.48
C GLU A 40 -15.98 -22.13 -22.49
N ALA A 41 -16.78 -21.11 -22.79
CA ALA A 41 -17.91 -20.73 -21.94
C ALA A 41 -18.98 -21.83 -21.89
N ALA A 42 -19.28 -22.46 -23.04
CA ALA A 42 -20.18 -23.62 -23.09
C ALA A 42 -19.65 -24.80 -22.28
N ALA A 43 -18.35 -25.11 -22.41
CA ALA A 43 -17.70 -26.17 -21.64
C ALA A 43 -17.71 -25.89 -20.13
N ALA A 44 -17.38 -24.67 -19.72
CA ALA A 44 -17.40 -24.24 -18.32
C ALA A 44 -18.81 -24.36 -17.71
N CYS A 45 -19.85 -24.10 -18.51
CA CYS A 45 -21.25 -24.25 -18.09
C CYS A 45 -21.81 -25.66 -18.31
N CYS A 46 -20.99 -26.64 -18.72
CA CYS A 46 -21.40 -28.02 -19.01
C CYS A 46 -22.56 -28.14 -20.03
N VAL A 47 -22.59 -27.28 -21.05
CA VAL A 47 -23.61 -27.30 -22.12
C VAL A 47 -22.97 -27.40 -23.50
N SER A 48 -23.79 -27.76 -24.50
CA SER A 48 -23.33 -27.72 -25.89
C SER A 48 -23.11 -26.28 -26.38
N VAL A 49 -22.18 -26.09 -27.32
CA VAL A 49 -21.96 -24.79 -27.99
C VAL A 49 -23.24 -24.28 -28.68
N ARG A 50 -24.08 -25.19 -29.18
CA ARG A 50 -25.40 -24.84 -29.76
C ARG A 50 -26.31 -24.20 -28.71
N THR A 51 -26.37 -24.79 -27.51
CA THR A 51 -27.16 -24.27 -26.38
C THR A 51 -26.67 -22.88 -25.98
N TRP A 52 -25.34 -22.71 -25.87
CA TRP A 52 -24.71 -21.43 -25.55
C TRP A 52 -25.07 -20.33 -26.57
N ARG A 53 -24.90 -20.61 -27.87
CA ARG A 53 -25.26 -19.67 -28.94
C ARG A 53 -26.74 -19.31 -28.91
N ARG A 54 -27.61 -20.29 -28.62
CA ARG A 54 -29.06 -20.04 -28.45
C ARG A 54 -29.33 -19.08 -27.29
N TRP A 55 -28.67 -19.27 -26.14
CA TRP A 55 -28.82 -18.35 -25.00
C TRP A 55 -28.40 -16.93 -25.35
N ARG A 56 -27.27 -16.76 -26.05
CA ARG A 56 -26.81 -15.45 -26.53
C ARG A 56 -27.79 -14.79 -27.50
N ALA A 57 -28.39 -15.56 -28.40
CA ALA A 57 -29.35 -15.04 -29.37
C ALA A 57 -30.72 -14.69 -28.75
N THR A 58 -31.16 -15.48 -27.78
CA THR A 58 -32.49 -15.34 -27.16
C THR A 58 -32.50 -14.43 -25.93
N GLY A 59 -31.34 -14.22 -25.30
CA GLY A 59 -31.25 -13.52 -24.02
C GLY A 59 -31.87 -14.30 -22.86
N GLN A 60 -31.99 -15.63 -23.00
CA GLN A 60 -32.61 -16.52 -22.00
C GLN A 60 -31.62 -17.62 -21.56
N PRO A 61 -30.50 -17.26 -20.90
CA PRO A 61 -29.59 -18.24 -20.31
C PRO A 61 -30.19 -18.93 -19.09
N ASP A 62 -29.64 -20.09 -18.74
CA ASP A 62 -29.91 -20.70 -17.45
C ASP A 62 -29.37 -19.80 -16.31
N PRO A 63 -30.18 -19.46 -15.30
CA PRO A 63 -29.75 -18.63 -14.16
C PRO A 63 -28.49 -19.14 -13.46
N THR A 64 -28.34 -20.46 -13.35
CA THR A 64 -27.19 -21.11 -12.71
C THR A 64 -25.92 -20.92 -13.54
N ALA A 65 -26.02 -20.97 -14.87
CA ALA A 65 -24.90 -20.71 -15.76
C ALA A 65 -24.39 -19.27 -15.62
N VAL A 66 -25.31 -18.29 -15.52
CA VAL A 66 -24.95 -16.88 -15.28
C VAL A 66 -24.24 -16.71 -13.93
N ARG A 67 -24.76 -17.35 -12.88
CA ARG A 67 -24.11 -17.36 -11.54
C ARG A 67 -22.71 -17.97 -11.56
N LEU A 68 -22.55 -19.09 -12.26
CA LEU A 68 -21.26 -19.75 -12.40
C LEU A 68 -20.26 -18.86 -13.12
N LEU A 69 -20.66 -18.19 -14.20
CA LEU A 69 -19.79 -17.25 -14.90
C LEU A 69 -19.41 -16.05 -14.05
N ALA A 70 -20.31 -15.55 -13.20
CA ALA A 70 -19.96 -14.51 -12.24
C ALA A 70 -18.83 -14.96 -11.28
N ILE A 71 -18.92 -16.19 -10.76
CA ILE A 71 -17.89 -16.77 -9.91
C ILE A 71 -16.57 -16.94 -10.68
N LEU A 72 -16.63 -17.49 -11.89
CA LEU A 72 -15.44 -17.67 -12.74
C LEU A 72 -14.81 -16.33 -13.18
N ALA A 73 -15.62 -15.28 -13.31
CA ALA A 73 -15.18 -13.91 -13.57
C ALA A 73 -14.57 -13.23 -12.34
N GLY A 74 -14.56 -13.88 -11.18
CA GLY A 74 -13.89 -13.40 -9.97
C GLY A 74 -14.80 -13.03 -8.80
N PHE A 75 -16.11 -13.28 -8.88
CA PHE A 75 -17.03 -13.01 -7.78
C PHE A 75 -16.89 -14.04 -6.64
N VAL A 76 -16.90 -13.57 -5.40
CA VAL A 76 -16.74 -14.40 -4.19
C VAL A 76 -18.02 -14.31 -3.35
N PRO A 77 -18.99 -15.23 -3.51
CA PRO A 77 -20.33 -15.10 -2.92
C PRO A 77 -20.47 -15.64 -1.48
N TRP A 78 -19.39 -16.18 -0.90
CA TRP A 78 -19.48 -16.91 0.36
C TRP A 78 -19.48 -15.96 1.56
N ALA A 79 -20.21 -16.33 2.62
CA ALA A 79 -20.31 -15.50 3.82
C ALA A 79 -18.93 -15.22 4.43
N GLY A 80 -18.68 -13.98 4.86
CA GLY A 80 -17.38 -13.53 5.38
C GLY A 80 -16.37 -13.12 4.30
N TRP A 81 -16.79 -13.15 3.02
CA TRP A 81 -16.00 -12.72 1.87
C TRP A 81 -16.60 -11.50 1.16
N ASP A 82 -17.40 -10.72 1.87
CA ASP A 82 -18.07 -9.55 1.30
C ASP A 82 -17.06 -8.56 0.73
N GLY A 83 -17.22 -8.21 -0.55
CA GLY A 83 -16.33 -7.30 -1.28
C GLY A 83 -14.96 -7.89 -1.63
N TRP A 84 -14.70 -9.17 -1.37
CA TRP A 84 -13.53 -9.86 -1.88
C TRP A 84 -13.72 -10.23 -3.34
N GLU A 85 -12.62 -10.21 -4.10
CA GLU A 85 -12.64 -10.49 -5.52
C GLU A 85 -11.43 -11.34 -5.92
N VAL A 86 -11.59 -12.17 -6.95
CA VAL A 86 -10.50 -12.93 -7.55
C VAL A 86 -10.16 -12.34 -8.91
N HIS A 87 -8.89 -11.95 -9.09
CA HIS A 87 -8.39 -11.41 -10.35
C HIS A 87 -7.17 -12.21 -10.79
N ASN A 88 -7.21 -12.80 -11.99
CA ASN A 88 -6.11 -13.61 -12.56
C ASN A 88 -5.60 -14.71 -11.59
N GLY A 89 -6.50 -15.35 -10.84
CA GLY A 89 -6.15 -16.39 -9.87
C GLY A 89 -5.56 -15.90 -8.54
N LEU A 90 -5.49 -14.58 -8.33
CA LEU A 90 -5.09 -13.97 -7.07
C LEU A 90 -6.33 -13.42 -6.35
N LEU A 91 -6.34 -13.55 -5.03
CA LEU A 91 -7.44 -13.13 -4.17
C LEU A 91 -7.16 -11.73 -3.59
N PHE A 92 -8.09 -10.80 -3.76
CA PHE A 92 -7.94 -9.42 -3.34
C PHE A 92 -8.93 -9.05 -2.23
N PRO A 93 -8.45 -8.45 -1.13
CA PRO A 93 -9.32 -7.88 -0.12
C PRO A 93 -10.03 -6.61 -0.63
N PRO A 94 -11.18 -6.25 -0.04
CA PRO A 94 -11.93 -5.07 -0.45
C PRO A 94 -11.08 -3.80 -0.38
N GLY A 95 -11.08 -3.02 -1.47
CA GLY A 95 -10.31 -1.78 -1.59
C GLY A 95 -8.86 -1.94 -2.05
N TYR A 96 -8.35 -3.17 -2.17
CA TYR A 96 -7.00 -3.44 -2.65
C TYR A 96 -6.99 -3.74 -4.14
N ARG A 97 -6.11 -3.04 -4.88
CA ARG A 97 -5.89 -3.27 -6.32
C ARG A 97 -4.54 -3.93 -6.63
N ARG A 98 -3.67 -4.07 -5.63
CA ARG A 98 -2.31 -4.62 -5.73
C ARG A 98 -2.02 -5.51 -4.52
N GLY A 99 -1.09 -6.45 -4.67
CA GLY A 99 -0.73 -7.39 -3.60
C GLY A 99 -1.80 -8.47 -3.39
N GLY A 100 -2.36 -8.99 -4.47
CA GLY A 100 -3.30 -10.11 -4.40
C GLY A 100 -2.64 -11.35 -3.81
N ILE A 101 -3.41 -12.11 -3.05
CA ILE A 101 -2.96 -13.28 -2.31
C ILE A 101 -3.05 -14.50 -3.23
N PRO A 102 -1.94 -15.15 -3.58
CA PRO A 102 -1.99 -16.38 -4.37
C PRO A 102 -2.56 -17.54 -3.53
N PRO A 103 -3.13 -18.57 -4.17
CA PRO A 103 -3.76 -19.68 -3.45
C PRO A 103 -2.85 -20.37 -2.43
N GLY A 104 -1.55 -20.50 -2.73
CA GLY A 104 -0.57 -21.10 -1.81
C GLY A 104 -0.26 -20.26 -0.58
N GLU A 105 -0.42 -18.93 -0.66
CA GLU A 105 -0.17 -18.01 0.46
C GLU A 105 -1.43 -17.72 1.29
N PHE A 106 -2.59 -18.22 0.86
CA PHE A 106 -3.82 -18.02 1.63
C PHE A 106 -3.68 -18.56 3.06
N PHE A 107 -3.05 -19.73 3.22
CA PHE A 107 -2.75 -20.30 4.53
C PHE A 107 -1.70 -19.52 5.32
N ALA A 108 -0.86 -18.72 4.65
CA ALA A 108 0.11 -17.85 5.28
C ALA A 108 -0.52 -16.63 5.97
N LEU A 109 -1.76 -16.27 5.64
CA LEU A 109 -2.46 -15.10 6.20
C LEU A 109 -2.52 -15.10 7.73
N VAL A 110 -2.73 -16.26 8.35
CA VAL A 110 -2.79 -16.36 9.82
C VAL A 110 -1.43 -16.03 10.42
N PHE A 111 -0.34 -16.51 9.80
CA PHE A 111 1.02 -16.22 10.24
C PHE A 111 1.38 -14.76 10.01
N TYR A 112 0.95 -14.14 8.89
CA TYR A 112 1.15 -12.71 8.67
C TYR A 112 0.44 -11.86 9.72
N ARG A 113 -0.78 -12.22 10.12
CA ARG A 113 -1.50 -11.52 11.20
C ARG A 113 -0.75 -11.62 12.53
N GLN A 114 -0.26 -12.81 12.88
CA GLN A 114 0.56 -12.99 14.07
C GLN A 114 1.83 -12.14 14.00
N GLN A 115 2.54 -12.19 12.88
CA GLN A 115 3.78 -11.46 12.65
C GLN A 115 3.58 -9.94 12.78
N VAL A 116 2.49 -9.40 12.22
CA VAL A 116 2.14 -7.97 12.37
C VAL A 116 1.90 -7.61 13.84
N SER A 117 1.20 -8.46 14.60
CA SER A 117 0.98 -8.24 16.04
C SER A 117 2.31 -8.19 16.81
N GLU A 118 3.20 -9.15 16.56
CA GLU A 118 4.53 -9.18 17.18
C GLU A 118 5.36 -7.94 16.83
N TYR A 119 5.35 -7.52 15.56
CA TYR A 119 6.05 -6.30 15.13
C TYR A 119 5.49 -5.04 15.81
N GLN A 120 4.17 -4.94 15.99
CA GLN A 120 3.57 -3.81 16.68
C GLN A 120 4.00 -3.78 18.16
N GLN A 121 4.00 -4.92 18.84
CA GLN A 121 4.46 -5.03 20.23
C GLN A 121 5.93 -4.67 20.37
N LEU A 122 6.77 -5.17 19.44
CA LEU A 122 8.20 -4.90 19.43
C LEU A 122 8.49 -3.41 19.18
N ASN A 123 7.79 -2.79 18.23
CA ASN A 123 7.90 -1.36 17.96
C ASN A 123 7.49 -0.51 19.16
N ALA A 124 6.43 -0.89 19.89
CA ALA A 124 6.03 -0.20 21.11
C ALA A 124 7.12 -0.28 22.19
N ARG A 125 7.71 -1.46 22.41
CA ARG A 125 8.83 -1.64 23.35
C ARG A 125 10.06 -0.83 22.96
N LEU A 126 10.42 -0.81 21.68
CA LEU A 126 11.57 -0.05 21.20
C LEU A 126 11.37 1.45 21.38
N LYS A 127 10.19 1.98 21.06
CA LYS A 127 9.84 3.38 21.29
C LYS A 127 9.98 3.77 22.77
N ALA A 128 9.44 2.95 23.68
CA ALA A 128 9.57 3.22 25.12
C ALA A 128 11.03 3.22 25.61
N LYS A 129 11.88 2.33 25.07
CA LYS A 129 13.32 2.34 25.39
C LYS A 129 14.02 3.59 24.85
N LEU A 130 13.66 4.02 23.65
CA LEU A 130 14.21 5.19 23.00
C LEU A 130 13.88 6.44 23.83
N GLU A 131 12.62 6.62 24.21
CA GLU A 131 12.17 7.69 25.11
C GLU A 131 12.91 7.68 26.46
N ALA A 132 13.09 6.49 27.06
CA ALA A 132 13.83 6.38 28.33
C ALA A 132 15.32 6.72 28.19
N LEU A 133 15.95 6.38 27.06
CA LEU A 133 17.34 6.73 26.78
C LEU A 133 17.49 8.22 26.46
N GLU A 134 16.57 8.80 25.69
CA GLU A 134 16.52 10.24 25.42
C GLU A 134 16.35 11.03 26.73
N ALA A 135 15.46 10.58 27.63
CA ALA A 135 15.30 11.19 28.95
C ALA A 135 16.59 11.11 29.80
N LYS A 136 17.29 9.96 29.78
CA LYS A 136 18.59 9.82 30.48
C LYS A 136 19.67 10.70 29.87
N HIS A 137 19.73 10.80 28.55
CA HIS A 137 20.68 11.66 27.86
C HIS A 137 20.37 13.14 28.13
N ALA A 138 19.10 13.55 28.10
CA ALA A 138 18.67 14.89 28.47
C ALA A 138 19.03 15.22 29.94
N ALA A 139 18.85 14.27 30.86
CA ALA A 139 19.24 14.43 32.26
C ALA A 139 20.76 14.41 32.50
N SER A 140 21.51 13.73 31.63
CA SER A 140 22.98 13.63 31.69
C SER A 140 23.68 14.66 30.79
N ALA A 141 22.94 15.47 30.04
CA ALA A 141 23.50 16.56 29.28
C ALA A 141 24.23 17.47 30.27
N PRO A 142 25.56 17.64 30.15
CA PRO A 142 26.26 18.55 31.03
C PRO A 142 25.61 19.91 30.85
N SER A 143 25.05 20.47 31.94
CA SER A 143 24.72 21.88 31.96
C SER A 143 26.04 22.57 31.69
N VAL A 144 26.23 23.07 30.47
CA VAL A 144 27.39 23.90 30.18
C VAL A 144 27.22 25.10 31.11
N ASP A 145 28.03 25.15 32.16
CA ASP A 145 27.89 26.17 33.19
C ASP A 145 27.97 27.53 32.47
N PRO A 146 26.90 28.34 32.50
CA PRO A 146 26.90 29.63 31.82
C PRO A 146 28.03 30.52 32.32
N ALA A 147 28.48 30.34 33.58
CA ALA A 147 29.64 31.02 34.11
C ALA A 147 30.93 30.57 33.42
N PHE A 148 31.13 29.26 33.23
CA PHE A 148 32.30 28.72 32.51
C PHE A 148 32.36 29.17 31.05
N CYS A 149 31.21 29.21 30.35
CA CYS A 149 31.13 29.76 29.00
C CYS A 149 31.50 31.24 28.97
N SER A 150 30.96 32.04 29.89
CA SER A 150 31.26 33.47 29.96
C SER A 150 32.74 33.74 30.27
N GLN A 151 33.35 32.94 31.14
CA GLN A 151 34.77 33.01 31.45
C GLN A 151 35.64 32.65 30.25
N LEU A 152 35.36 31.55 29.55
CA LEU A 152 36.09 31.19 28.33
C LEU A 152 35.97 32.27 27.25
N GLN A 153 34.81 32.89 27.10
CA GLN A 153 34.57 33.93 26.11
C GLN A 153 35.31 35.23 26.46
N ALA A 154 35.35 35.61 27.74
CA ALA A 154 36.16 36.73 28.23
C ALA A 154 37.66 36.48 28.01
N LEU A 155 38.13 35.25 28.27
CA LEU A 155 39.52 34.85 28.08
C LEU A 155 39.91 34.86 26.60
N ALA A 156 39.02 34.42 25.71
CA ALA A 156 39.22 34.47 24.26
C ALA A 156 39.36 35.91 23.75
N VAL A 157 38.54 36.85 24.26
CA VAL A 157 38.66 38.28 23.92
C VAL A 157 40.00 38.85 24.40
N GLN A 158 40.43 38.52 25.61
CA GLN A 158 41.73 38.98 26.13
C GLN A 158 42.90 38.49 25.26
N VAL A 159 42.89 37.22 24.85
CA VAL A 159 43.92 36.66 23.97
C VAL A 159 43.93 37.36 22.60
N GLN A 160 42.77 37.65 22.01
CA GLN A 160 42.69 38.40 20.76
C GLN A 160 43.22 39.83 20.90
N THR A 161 42.91 40.49 22.02
CA THR A 161 43.34 41.86 22.29
C THR A 161 44.87 41.93 22.44
N LEU A 162 45.44 41.03 23.25
CA LEU A 162 46.90 40.92 23.42
C LEU A 162 47.61 40.55 22.11
N GLY A 163 47.02 39.66 21.30
CA GLY A 163 47.56 39.31 19.98
C GLY A 163 47.58 40.53 19.04
N GLY A 164 46.54 41.36 19.06
CA GLY A 164 46.49 42.61 18.31
C GLY A 164 47.51 43.65 18.78
N GLU A 165 47.65 43.83 20.09
CA GLU A 165 48.66 44.73 20.68
C GLU A 165 50.09 44.31 20.31
N LEU A 166 50.40 43.01 20.42
CA LEU A 166 51.69 42.46 19.99
C LEU A 166 51.94 42.65 18.49
N ALA A 167 50.93 42.46 17.64
CA ALA A 167 51.04 42.72 16.21
C ALA A 167 51.32 44.21 15.91
N THR A 168 50.66 45.13 16.63
CA THR A 168 50.92 46.57 16.46
C THR A 168 52.30 47.00 16.97
N LEU A 169 52.80 46.38 18.05
CA LEU A 169 54.18 46.60 18.53
C LEU A 169 55.22 46.05 17.56
N GLY A 170 54.99 44.87 16.98
CA GLY A 170 55.81 44.31 15.91
C GLY A 170 55.88 45.24 14.69
N ALA A 171 54.72 45.70 14.20
CA ALA A 171 54.64 46.64 13.08
C ALA A 171 55.36 47.99 13.35
N ARG A 172 55.35 48.48 14.60
CA ARG A 172 56.09 49.70 15.00
C ARG A 172 57.60 49.50 15.04
N LEU A 173 58.07 48.29 15.33
CA LEU A 173 59.50 47.94 15.33
C LEU A 173 60.02 47.69 13.91
N GLU A 174 59.15 47.30 12.97
CA GLU A 174 59.47 47.06 11.56
C GLU A 174 59.41 48.32 10.66
N CYS A 175 58.94 49.46 11.17
CA CYS A 175 59.03 50.73 10.44
C CYS A 175 60.50 51.12 10.21
N PRO A 176 60.98 51.20 8.95
CA PRO A 176 62.33 51.66 8.68
C PRO A 176 62.43 53.13 9.09
N ARG A 177 63.42 53.46 9.94
CA ARG A 177 63.86 54.85 10.09
C ARG A 177 64.43 55.30 8.74
N HIS A 178 63.60 55.92 7.91
CA HIS A 178 64.10 56.73 6.79
C HIS A 178 64.78 57.97 7.39
N GLY A 179 66.10 57.86 7.53
CA GLY A 179 67.03 58.99 7.52
C GLY A 179 67.72 59.04 6.17
#